data_AF-A0A0T7GGN4-F1
#
_entry.id   AF-A0A0T7GGN4-F1
#
_cell.length_a   1.000
_cell.length_b   1.000
_cell.length_c   1.000
_cell.angle_alpha   90.00
_cell.angle_beta   90.00
_cell.angle_gamma   90.00
#
_symmetry.space_group_name_H-M   'P 1'
#
loop_
_entity.id
_entity.type
_entity.pdbx_description
1 polymer ?
#
loop_
_entity_poly.entity_id
_entity_poly.type
_entity_poly.pdbx_seq_one_letter_code
_entity_poly.pdbx_strand_id
1 'polypeptide(L)'
;MGEHLKEAGYPGQIDIGGDRSPVTYKLKASKEDDGAFHVAVSLSAPRDWLLKHGFRKEATLVRQGGAEMPVHFEETLNVADNISVTLRADDAVIASMDELRRTFPELRAT
;
A
#
# COMPACT_ATOMS: atom_id res chain seq x y z
N MET A 1 -8.30 14.29 -16.79
CA MET A 1 -8.00 12.90 -17.22
C MET A 1 -6.73 12.52 -16.49
N GLY A 2 -6.84 11.93 -15.29
CA GLY A 2 -5.70 11.81 -14.38
C GLY A 2 -4.52 11.08 -15.02
N GLU A 3 -3.38 11.76 -15.14
CA GLU A 3 -2.15 11.16 -15.65
C GLU A 3 -1.68 10.10 -14.65
N HIS A 4 -1.62 8.85 -15.11
CA HIS A 4 -1.02 7.77 -14.35
C HIS A 4 0.49 7.99 -14.30
N LEU A 5 0.99 8.49 -13.17
CA LEU A 5 2.37 8.94 -13.07
C LEU A 5 3.33 7.75 -12.94
N LYS A 6 3.04 6.84 -11.99
CA LYS A 6 3.91 5.70 -11.66
C LYS A 6 3.16 4.61 -10.88
N GLU A 7 3.31 3.36 -11.30
CA GLU A 7 3.04 2.16 -10.50
C GLU A 7 4.36 1.40 -10.32
N ALA A 8 4.71 1.08 -9.07
CA ALA A 8 5.87 0.24 -8.78
C ALA A 8 5.58 -0.72 -7.62
N GLY A 9 6.05 -1.96 -7.77
CA GLY A 9 5.99 -2.99 -6.73
C GLY A 9 7.27 -2.97 -5.92
N TYR A 10 7.14 -2.81 -4.61
CA TYR A 10 8.25 -2.76 -3.65
C TYR A 10 8.11 -3.91 -2.63
N PRO A 11 9.23 -4.51 -2.20
CA PRO A 11 9.23 -5.42 -1.07
C PRO A 11 9.00 -4.63 0.23
N GLY A 12 8.12 -5.14 1.09
CA GLY A 12 7.85 -4.61 2.42
C GLY A 12 7.59 -5.74 3.41
N GLN A 13 7.17 -5.37 4.62
CA GLN A 13 6.77 -6.34 5.64
C GLN A 13 5.41 -5.94 6.19
N ILE A 14 4.51 -6.89 6.37
CA ILE A 14 3.26 -6.67 7.08
C ILE A 14 3.43 -7.14 8.52
N ASP A 15 3.10 -6.27 9.47
CA ASP A 15 3.07 -6.53 10.90
C ASP A 15 1.61 -6.68 11.36
N ILE A 16 1.30 -7.81 11.99
CA ILE A 16 -0.01 -8.08 12.59
C ILE A 16 0.20 -8.57 14.00
N GLY A 17 -0.10 -7.69 14.96
CA GLY A 17 0.02 -8.04 16.38
C GLY A 17 1.44 -8.45 16.80
N GLY A 18 2.48 -7.97 16.10
CA GLY A 18 3.88 -8.30 16.36
C GLY A 18 4.48 -9.42 15.49
N ASP A 19 3.67 -10.08 14.65
CA ASP A 19 4.18 -11.02 13.64
C ASP A 19 4.43 -10.31 12.32
N ARG A 20 5.67 -10.40 11.83
CA ARG A 20 6.12 -9.75 10.61
C ARG A 20 6.31 -10.75 9.48
N SER A 21 5.67 -10.50 8.34
CA SER A 21 5.82 -11.32 7.14
C SER A 21 6.26 -10.50 5.94
N PRO A 22 7.24 -10.98 5.14
CA PRO A 22 7.64 -10.30 3.92
C PRO A 22 6.51 -10.35 2.90
N VAL A 23 6.11 -9.18 2.40
CA VAL A 23 5.05 -9.02 1.39
C VAL A 23 5.50 -8.05 0.32
N THR A 24 4.87 -8.10 -0.85
CA THR A 24 5.08 -7.11 -1.90
C THR A 24 3.92 -6.14 -1.90
N TYR A 25 4.21 -4.85 -1.73
CA TYR A 25 3.22 -3.78 -1.87
C TYR A 25 3.43 -3.06 -3.19
N LYS A 26 2.32 -2.63 -3.78
CA LYS A 26 2.27 -1.78 -4.96
C LYS A 26 1.94 -0.37 -4.53
N LEU A 27 2.70 0.58 -5.05
CA LEU A 27 2.47 2.00 -4.83
C LEU A 27 2.07 2.61 -6.16
N LYS A 28 0.90 3.25 -6.20
CA LYS A 28 0.32 3.87 -7.38
C LYS A 28 0.15 5.36 -7.12
N ALA A 29 0.96 6.17 -7.81
CA ALA A 29 0.84 7.62 -7.80
C ALA A 29 0.07 8.08 -9.04
N SER A 30 -1.05 8.77 -8.83
CA SER A 30 -1.88 9.38 -9.88
C SER A 30 -1.89 10.89 -9.66
N LYS A 31 -1.70 11.68 -10.72
CA LYS A 31 -1.80 13.13 -10.63
C LYS A 31 -3.22 13.55 -11.05
N GLU A 32 -3.91 14.28 -10.19
CA GLU A 32 -5.18 14.92 -10.52
C GLU A 32 -4.96 16.22 -11.30
N ASP A 33 -5.96 16.60 -12.09
CA ASP A 33 -5.95 17.83 -12.91
C ASP A 33 -5.83 19.10 -12.04
N ASP A 34 -6.18 19.04 -10.75
CA ASP A 34 -5.99 20.11 -9.75
C ASP A 34 -4.53 20.31 -9.31
N GLY A 35 -3.62 19.39 -9.71
CA GLY A 35 -2.21 19.41 -9.33
C GLY A 35 -1.88 18.58 -8.10
N ALA A 36 -2.88 18.03 -7.41
CA ALA A 36 -2.71 17.08 -6.33
C ALA A 36 -2.22 15.71 -6.84
N PHE A 37 -1.38 15.04 -6.06
CA PHE A 37 -0.90 13.69 -6.30
C PHE A 37 -1.61 12.75 -5.33
N HIS A 38 -2.37 11.80 -5.86
CA HIS A 38 -3.00 10.73 -5.08
C HIS A 38 -2.08 9.52 -5.08
N VAL A 39 -1.63 9.15 -3.88
CA VAL A 39 -0.83 7.95 -3.66
C VAL A 39 -1.71 6.88 -3.04
N ALA A 40 -2.01 5.85 -3.82
CA ALA A 40 -2.66 4.65 -3.32
C ALA A 40 -1.60 3.57 -3.07
N VAL A 41 -1.62 2.98 -1.89
CA VAL A 41 -0.81 1.80 -1.56
C VAL A 41 -1.72 0.58 -1.53
N SER A 42 -1.34 -0.48 -2.23
CA SER A 42 -2.08 -1.74 -2.28
C SER A 42 -1.11 -2.92 -2.19
N LEU A 43 -1.26 -3.81 -1.23
CA LEU A 43 -0.38 -4.97 -1.08
C LEU A 43 -1.17 -6.25 -1.19
N SER A 44 -0.51 -7.33 -1.63
CA SER A 44 -1.10 -8.66 -1.63
C SER A 44 -0.47 -9.51 -0.55
N ALA A 45 -1.29 -10.01 0.38
CA ALA A 45 -0.86 -10.89 1.46
C ALA A 45 -1.65 -12.22 1.42
N PRO A 46 -1.02 -13.35 1.78
CA PRO A 46 -1.71 -14.64 1.82
C PRO A 46 -2.81 -14.64 2.89
N ARG A 47 -4.03 -15.05 2.50
CA ARG A 47 -5.18 -15.11 3.42
C ARG A 47 -4.91 -16.01 4.62
N ASP A 48 -4.26 -17.15 4.38
CA ASP A 48 -3.94 -18.12 5.41
C ASP A 48 -3.08 -17.51 6.53
N TRP A 49 -2.09 -16.69 6.16
CA TRP A 49 -1.26 -15.97 7.11
C TRP A 49 -2.08 -14.95 7.91
N LEU A 50 -2.87 -14.12 7.24
CA LEU A 50 -3.74 -13.15 7.90
C LEU A 50 -4.69 -13.82 8.91
N LEU A 51 -5.39 -14.87 8.49
CA LEU A 51 -6.29 -15.63 9.36
C LEU A 51 -5.54 -16.30 10.52
N LYS A 52 -4.36 -16.86 10.26
CA LYS A 52 -3.51 -17.49 11.27
C LYS A 52 -3.04 -16.51 12.34
N HIS A 53 -2.78 -15.26 11.96
CA HIS A 53 -2.37 -14.18 12.88
C HIS A 53 -3.56 -13.37 13.42
N GLY A 54 -4.80 -13.79 13.18
CA GLY A 54 -5.98 -13.13 13.72
C GLY A 54 -6.26 -11.75 13.13
N PHE A 55 -5.82 -11.50 11.89
CA PHE A 55 -6.13 -10.29 11.14
C PHE A 55 -7.64 -10.06 11.13
N ARG A 56 -8.07 -8.94 11.72
CA ARG A 56 -9.50 -8.57 11.77
C ARG A 56 -9.86 -7.79 10.52
N LYS A 57 -9.34 -6.56 10.41
CA LYS A 57 -9.52 -5.65 9.26
C LYS A 57 -8.36 -4.66 9.09
N GLU A 58 -7.45 -4.58 10.05
CA GLU A 58 -6.36 -3.61 10.12
C GLU A 58 -5.04 -4.35 10.37
N ALA A 59 -4.00 -3.91 9.67
CA ALA A 59 -2.62 -4.38 9.82
C ALA A 59 -1.68 -3.20 9.62
N THR A 60 -0.39 -3.39 9.93
CA THR A 60 0.61 -2.34 9.73
C THR A 60 1.57 -2.76 8.63
N LEU A 61 1.60 -2.03 7.52
CA LEU A 61 2.62 -2.20 6.49
C LEU A 61 3.87 -1.42 6.88
N VAL A 62 4.97 -2.14 7.05
CA VAL A 62 6.33 -1.61 7.17
C VAL A 62 6.95 -1.56 5.77
N ARG A 63 7.17 -0.36 5.26
CA ARG A 63 7.85 -0.12 3.98
C ARG A 63 9.36 -0.26 4.13
N GLN A 64 10.08 -0.46 3.02
CA GLN A 64 11.55 -0.58 3.04
C GLN A 64 12.22 0.70 3.58
N GLY A 65 11.58 1.86 3.39
CA GLY A 65 12.00 3.13 3.99
C GLY A 65 11.82 3.27 5.50
N GLY A 66 11.36 2.22 6.21
CA GLY A 66 11.08 2.27 7.66
C GLY A 66 9.79 3.02 8.00
N ALA A 67 9.00 3.38 7.00
CA ALA A 67 7.74 4.07 7.18
C ALA A 67 6.61 3.06 7.37
N GLU A 68 6.00 3.12 8.54
CA GLU A 68 4.87 2.28 8.94
C GLU A 68 3.58 2.96 8.50
N MET A 69 2.72 2.23 7.81
CA MET A 69 1.39 2.70 7.40
C MET A 69 0.33 1.71 7.86
N PRO A 70 -0.74 2.16 8.53
CA PRO A 70 -1.90 1.31 8.74
C PRO A 70 -2.49 0.96 7.38
N VAL A 71 -2.67 -0.32 7.14
CA VAL A 71 -3.38 -0.89 6.00
C VAL A 71 -4.65 -1.52 6.49
N HIS A 72 -5.76 -1.23 5.82
CA HIS A 72 -7.04 -1.84 6.09
C HIS A 72 -7.53 -2.63 4.89
N PHE A 73 -8.39 -3.59 5.21
CA PHE A 73 -9.15 -4.29 4.20
C PHE A 73 -10.41 -3.47 3.89
N GLU A 74 -10.37 -2.69 2.82
CA GLU A 74 -11.57 -2.04 2.29
C GLU A 74 -12.31 -3.01 1.36
N GLU A 75 -13.46 -3.47 1.86
CA GLU A 75 -14.30 -4.50 1.29
C GLU A 75 -14.93 -4.04 -0.04
N THR A 76 -14.21 -4.23 -1.15
CA THR A 76 -14.85 -4.57 -2.44
C THR A 76 -14.40 -5.96 -2.82
N LEU A 77 -15.20 -6.93 -2.36
CA LEU A 77 -15.12 -8.34 -2.71
C LEU A 77 -14.97 -8.51 -4.24
N ASN A 78 -13.76 -8.81 -4.68
CA ASN A 78 -13.55 -9.62 -5.87
C ASN A 78 -12.75 -10.87 -5.47
N VAL A 79 -13.35 -11.62 -4.53
CA VAL A 79 -12.87 -12.91 -4.03
C VAL A 79 -13.47 -13.99 -4.90
N ALA A 80 -13.18 -13.97 -6.20
CA ALA A 80 -13.58 -15.08 -7.05
C ALA A 80 -12.58 -16.24 -6.93
N ASP A 81 -11.27 -15.98 -6.99
CA ASP A 81 -10.31 -17.08 -7.24
C ASP A 81 -8.87 -16.86 -6.72
N ASN A 82 -8.65 -16.17 -5.58
CA ASN A 82 -7.27 -15.89 -5.16
C ASN A 82 -6.93 -16.26 -3.71
N ILE A 83 -5.85 -17.04 -3.57
CA ILE A 83 -5.22 -17.47 -2.31
C ILE A 83 -4.67 -16.24 -1.52
N SER A 84 -4.56 -15.09 -2.19
CA SER A 84 -4.07 -13.83 -1.64
C SER A 84 -5.18 -12.80 -1.52
N VAL A 85 -5.21 -12.05 -0.42
CA VAL A 85 -6.08 -10.87 -0.27
C VAL A 85 -5.27 -9.60 -0.59
N THR A 86 -5.97 -8.58 -1.03
CA THR A 86 -5.37 -7.26 -1.26
C THR A 86 -5.73 -6.34 -0.10
N LEU A 87 -4.74 -5.81 0.61
CA LEU A 87 -4.94 -4.74 1.60
C LEU A 87 -4.57 -3.40 0.98
N ARG A 88 -5.23 -2.33 1.42
CA ARG A 88 -4.92 -0.96 0.99
C ARG A 88 -4.53 -0.11 2.19
N ALA A 89 -3.58 0.80 2.00
CA ALA A 89 -3.34 1.86 2.99
C ALA A 89 -4.23 3.05 2.68
N ASP A 90 -4.44 3.89 3.68
CA ASP A 90 -5.04 5.22 3.52
C ASP A 90 -4.37 5.97 2.37
N ASP A 91 -5.17 6.51 1.45
CA ASP A 91 -4.65 7.29 0.35
C ASP A 91 -4.00 8.58 0.86
N ALA A 92 -2.77 8.83 0.43
CA ALA A 92 -2.11 10.07 0.75
C ALA A 92 -2.35 11.05 -0.40
N VAL A 93 -3.15 12.09 -0.14
CA VAL A 93 -3.31 13.23 -1.04
C VAL A 93 -2.18 14.21 -0.79
N ILE A 94 -1.28 14.31 -1.76
CA ILE A 94 -0.09 15.14 -1.67
C ILE A 94 -0.22 16.32 -2.63
N ALA A 95 -0.26 17.54 -2.11
CA ALA A 95 -0.42 18.75 -2.92
C ALA A 95 0.81 19.09 -3.80
N SER A 96 1.95 18.43 -3.62
CA SER A 96 3.19 18.77 -4.33
C SER A 96 4.17 17.62 -4.51
N MET A 97 4.86 17.61 -5.65
CA MET A 97 5.86 16.57 -5.96
C MET A 97 7.03 16.55 -4.96
N ASP A 98 7.33 17.66 -4.29
CA ASP A 98 8.37 17.72 -3.26
C ASP A 98 7.96 16.95 -1.98
N GLU A 99 6.73 17.17 -1.51
CA GLU A 99 6.13 16.41 -0.40
C GLU A 99 6.00 14.92 -0.76
N LEU A 100 5.67 14.61 -2.01
CA LEU A 100 5.60 13.22 -2.48
C LEU A 100 6.98 12.57 -2.37
N ARG A 101 8.03 13.31 -2.77
CA ARG A 101 9.42 12.85 -2.68
C ARG A 101 9.93 12.72 -1.25
N ARG A 102 9.39 13.49 -0.31
CA ARG A 102 9.71 13.38 1.12
C ARG A 102 9.00 12.21 1.78
N THR A 103 7.72 12.01 1.50
CA THR A 103 6.89 10.96 2.11
C THR A 103 7.08 9.59 1.45
N PHE A 104 7.40 9.58 0.15
CA PHE A 104 7.63 8.38 -0.65
C PHE A 104 8.93 8.49 -1.45
N PRO A 105 10.10 8.50 -0.78
CA PRO A 105 11.39 8.55 -1.47
C PRO A 105 11.60 7.33 -2.39
N GLU A 106 10.93 6.21 -2.10
CA GLU A 106 10.93 4.97 -2.89
C GLU A 106 10.41 5.17 -4.32
N LEU A 107 9.49 6.11 -4.54
CA LEU A 107 8.97 6.46 -5.87
C LEU A 107 10.03 7.14 -6.77
N ARG A 108 11.14 7.64 -6.21
CA ARG A 108 12.20 8.31 -6.99
C ARG A 108 13.14 7.35 -7.71
N ALA A 109 13.26 6.09 -7.29
CA ALA A 109 14.26 5.18 -7.84
C ALA A 109 13.88 4.71 -9.25
N THR A 110 14.26 5.50 -10.25
CA THR A 110 14.63 5.07 -11.61
C THR A 110 15.74 6.00 -12.07
#